data_AF-A0A431ID46-F1
#
_entry.id   AF-A0A431ID46-F1
#
_cell.length_a   1.000
_cell.length_b   1.000
_cell.length_c   1.000
_cell.angle_alpha   90.00
_cell.angle_beta   90.00
_cell.angle_gamma   90.00
#
_symmetry.space_group_name_H-M   'P 1'
#
loop_
_entity.id
_entity.type
_entity.pdbx_description
1 polymer ?
#
loop_
_entity_poly.entity_id
_entity_poly.type
_entity_poly.pdbx_seq_one_letter_code
_entity_poly.pdbx_strand_id
1 'polypeptide(L)'
;MFHTYIDSYNKQGYWVGANHKFNLYDNGGKINLNLNAGYLNGSGHKSLLIYPTLEVGYGKAYIDIVGFPSYGDYNGLVSVGLRLNIN
;
A
#
# COMPACT_ATOMS: atom_id res chain seq x y z
N MET A 1 -7.54 10.11 3.55
CA MET A 1 -7.89 9.35 2.34
C MET A 1 -8.89 8.27 2.72
N PHE A 2 -9.96 8.09 1.93
CA PHE A 2 -11.01 7.08 2.16
C PHE A 2 -11.12 6.20 0.91
N HIS A 3 -11.11 4.88 1.09
CA HIS A 3 -11.25 3.89 0.02
C HIS A 3 -12.25 2.82 0.41
N THR A 4 -13.14 2.44 -0.50
CA THR A 4 -13.97 1.24 -0.39
C THR A 4 -13.37 0.12 -1.20
N TYR A 5 -13.47 -1.12 -0.72
CA TYR A 5 -13.00 -2.31 -1.42
C TYR A 5 -13.96 -3.48 -1.20
N ILE A 6 -13.84 -4.52 -2.03
CA ILE A 6 -14.51 -5.80 -1.81
C ILE A 6 -13.52 -6.73 -1.12
N ASP A 7 -13.88 -7.24 0.06
CA ASP A 7 -13.02 -8.16 0.80
C ASP A 7 -13.07 -9.59 0.25
N SER A 8 -12.23 -10.48 0.79
CA SER A 8 -12.15 -11.88 0.37
C SER A 8 -13.43 -12.70 0.60
N TYR A 9 -14.41 -12.16 1.31
CA TYR A 9 -15.74 -12.75 1.52
C TYR A 9 -16.81 -12.11 0.63
N ASN A 10 -16.41 -11.37 -0.40
CA ASN A 10 -17.30 -10.63 -1.31
C ASN A 10 -18.20 -9.61 -0.60
N LYS A 11 -17.74 -9.04 0.51
CA LYS A 11 -18.48 -7.98 1.23
C LYS A 11 -17.78 -6.63 1.07
N GLN A 12 -18.57 -5.57 1.10
CA GLN A 12 -18.03 -4.21 1.04
C GLN A 12 -17.34 -3.87 2.35
N GLY A 13 -16.06 -3.53 2.26
CA GLY A 13 -15.25 -2.97 3.34
C GLY A 13 -14.82 -1.55 3.03
N TYR A 14 -14.27 -0.87 4.03
CA TYR A 14 -13.64 0.43 3.84
C TYR A 14 -12.32 0.53 4.58
N TRP A 15 -11.45 1.39 4.06
CA TRP A 15 -10.23 1.82 4.70
C TRP A 15 -10.23 3.35 4.78
N VAL A 16 -9.86 3.87 5.94
CA VAL A 16 -9.63 5.30 6.14
C VAL A 16 -8.26 5.50 6.76
N GLY A 17 -7.47 6.41 6.20
CA GLY A 17 -6.14 6.63 6.71
C GLY A 17 -5.48 7.88 6.17
N ALA A 18 -4.26 8.08 6.64
CA ALA A 18 -3.34 9.08 6.18
C ALA A 18 -2.10 8.40 5.58
N ASN A 19 -1.49 9.07 4.61
CA ASN A 19 -0.22 8.66 4.07
C ASN A 19 0.75 9.83 4.15
N HIS A 20 2.02 9.53 4.38
CA HIS A 20 3.11 10.47 4.21
C HIS A 20 4.07 9.94 3.16
N LYS A 21 4.45 10.80 2.20
CA LYS A 21 5.31 10.44 1.07
C LYS A 21 6.66 11.12 1.20
N PHE A 22 7.71 10.31 1.21
CA PHE A 22 9.09 10.73 1.10
C PHE A 22 9.55 10.51 -0.34
N ASN A 23 9.80 11.59 -1.06
CA ASN A 23 10.40 11.54 -2.39
C ASN A 23 11.92 11.41 -2.22
N LEU A 24 12.48 10.25 -2.53
CA LEU A 24 13.90 9.95 -2.32
C LEU A 24 14.74 10.26 -3.56
N TYR A 25 14.13 10.15 -4.75
CA TYR A 25 14.78 10.41 -6.02
C TYR A 25 13.76 10.78 -7.10
N ASP A 26 14.06 11.84 -7.85
CA ASP A 26 13.27 12.30 -8.99
C ASP A 26 14.18 12.97 -10.05
N ASN A 27 14.72 12.16 -10.97
CA ASN A 27 15.54 12.64 -12.10
C ASN A 27 15.48 11.65 -13.27
N GLY A 28 14.31 11.55 -13.93
CA GLY A 28 14.03 10.58 -15.00
C GLY A 28 13.62 9.19 -14.50
N GLY A 29 14.09 8.81 -13.32
CA GLY A 29 13.52 7.77 -12.47
C GLY A 29 12.83 8.34 -11.23
N LYS A 30 12.03 7.51 -10.56
CA LYS A 30 11.24 7.87 -9.38
C LYS A 30 11.46 6.83 -8.28
N ILE A 31 11.85 7.26 -7.08
CA ILE A 31 11.88 6.40 -5.89
C ILE A 31 11.13 7.13 -4.77
N ASN A 32 10.02 6.54 -4.31
CA ASN A 32 9.23 7.09 -3.21
C ASN A 32 9.03 6.05 -2.12
N LEU A 33 9.29 6.44 -0.88
CA LEU A 33 8.86 5.70 0.29
C LEU A 33 7.59 6.35 0.84
N ASN A 34 6.53 5.57 1.01
CA ASN A 34 5.29 6.01 1.61
C ASN A 34 5.10 5.27 2.92
N LEU A 35 4.76 6.00 3.98
CA LEU A 35 4.28 5.41 5.22
C LEU A 35 2.77 5.61 5.28
N ASN A 36 2.03 4.50 5.31
CA ASN A 36 0.57 4.51 5.39
C ASN A 36 0.14 4.08 6.78
N ALA A 37 -0.82 4.80 7.35
CA ALA A 37 -1.45 4.44 8.61
C ALA A 37 -2.95 4.68 8.50
N GLY A 38 -3.75 3.73 8.99
CA GLY A 38 -5.19 3.87 8.93
C GLY A 38 -5.93 2.77 9.66
N TYR A 39 -7.25 2.84 9.56
CA TYR A 39 -8.17 1.84 10.05
C TYR A 39 -8.80 1.10 8.88
N LEU A 40 -8.74 -0.23 8.93
CA LEU A 40 -9.36 -1.14 8.00
C LEU A 40 -10.61 -1.74 8.65
N ASN A 41 -11.74 -1.65 7.95
CA ASN A 41 -13.01 -2.26 8.36
C ASN A 41 -13.52 -3.17 7.24
N GLY A 42 -13.14 -4.45 7.34
CA GLY A 42 -13.68 -5.53 6.52
C GLY A 42 -14.63 -6.43 7.30
N SER A 43 -15.35 -7.29 6.60
CA SER A 43 -16.32 -8.19 7.24
C SER A 43 -15.67 -9.28 8.10
N GLY A 44 -14.46 -9.72 7.72
CA GLY A 44 -13.68 -10.72 8.46
C GLY A 44 -12.56 -10.15 9.34
N HIS A 45 -12.23 -8.86 9.22
CA HIS A 45 -11.12 -8.26 9.96
C HIS A 45 -11.30 -6.75 10.14
N LYS A 46 -11.05 -6.28 11.36
CA LYS A 46 -11.07 -4.86 11.71
C LYS A 46 -9.80 -4.54 12.49
N SER A 47 -8.97 -3.63 11.98
CA SER A 47 -7.70 -3.33 12.62
C SER A 47 -7.15 -1.96 12.24
N LEU A 48 -6.29 -1.45 13.12
CA LEU A 48 -5.36 -0.41 12.74
C LEU A 48 -4.22 -1.06 11.96
N LEU A 49 -3.88 -0.45 10.83
CA LEU A 49 -2.89 -0.94 9.91
C LEU A 49 -1.85 0.16 9.69
N ILE A 50 -0.58 -0.18 9.92
CA ILE A 50 0.57 0.66 9.57
C ILE A 50 1.43 -0.16 8.63
N TYR A 51 1.70 0.37 7.44
CA TYR A 51 2.45 -0.35 6.43
C TYR A 51 3.23 0.60 5.50
N PRO A 52 4.51 0.34 5.27
CA PRO A 52 5.27 1.05 4.25
C PRO A 52 4.90 0.60 2.84
N THR A 53 5.08 1.50 1.87
CA THR A 53 5.06 1.20 0.44
C THR A 53 6.23 1.87 -0.25
N LEU A 54 7.02 1.10 -0.98
CA LEU A 54 8.11 1.61 -1.81
C LEU A 54 7.67 1.57 -3.28
N GLU A 55 7.71 2.72 -3.94
CA GLU A 55 7.46 2.85 -5.37
C GLU A 55 8.80 3.15 -6.05
N VAL A 56 9.22 2.29 -6.98
CA VAL A 56 10.43 2.47 -7.80
C VAL A 56 10.02 2.44 -9.26
N GLY A 57 10.42 3.42 -10.05
CA GLY A 57 10.10 3.44 -11.46
C GLY A 57 11.04 4.26 -12.31
N TYR A 58 10.91 4.07 -13.62
CA TYR A 58 11.64 4.83 -14.64
C TYR A 58 10.75 5.02 -15.86
N GLY A 59 10.62 6.26 -16.33
CA GLY A 59 9.71 6.61 -17.42
C GLY A 59 8.25 6.24 -17.08
N LYS A 60 7.69 5.25 -17.81
CA LYS A 60 6.29 4.77 -17.67
C LYS A 60 6.15 3.50 -16.84
N ALA A 61 7.24 2.86 -16.42
CA ALA A 61 7.22 1.59 -15.71
C ALA A 61 7.52 1.77 -14.23
N TYR A 62 6.73 1.13 -13.38
CA TYR A 62 6.80 1.21 -11.93
C TYR A 62 6.67 -0.16 -11.28
N ILE A 63 7.36 -0.33 -10.17
CA ILE A 63 7.24 -1.44 -9.22
C ILE A 63 6.75 -0.84 -7.91
N ASP A 64 5.61 -1.34 -7.44
CA ASP A 64 5.02 -0.97 -6.15
C ASP A 64 5.24 -2.14 -5.19
N ILE A 65 5.99 -1.93 -4.11
CA ILE A 65 6.27 -2.92 -3.07
C ILE A 65 5.55 -2.49 -1.80
N VAL A 66 4.61 -3.31 -1.33
CA VAL A 66 3.85 -3.08 -0.09
C VAL A 66 4.32 -4.08 0.96
N GLY A 67 4.79 -3.59 2.09
CA GLY A 67 5.17 -4.42 3.23
C GLY A 67 4.16 -4.30 4.35
N PHE A 68 3.48 -5.37 4.72
CA PHE A 68 2.65 -5.46 5.92
C PHE A 68 3.50 -6.07 7.03
N PRO A 69 4.03 -5.24 7.95
CA PRO A 69 4.89 -5.71 9.02
C PRO A 69 4.11 -6.65 9.94
N SER A 70 4.83 -7.64 10.45
CA SER A 70 4.29 -8.63 11.36
C SER A 70 4.44 -8.16 12.81
N TYR A 71 3.53 -8.59 13.69
CA TYR A 71 3.62 -8.33 15.12
C TYR A 71 3.35 -9.63 15.88
N GLY A 72 4.28 -10.07 16.73
CA GLY A 72 4.17 -11.36 17.43
C GLY A 72 4.25 -12.56 16.48
N ASP A 73 3.39 -13.55 16.68
CA ASP A 73 3.39 -14.82 15.91
C ASP A 73 2.72 -14.72 14.52
N TYR A 74 2.20 -13.55 14.16
CA TYR A 74 1.63 -13.34 12.83
C TYR A 74 2.75 -13.22 11.80
N ASN A 75 2.61 -13.86 10.65
CA ASN A 75 3.53 -13.69 9.52
C ASN A 75 3.26 -12.35 8.83
N GLY A 76 4.33 -11.61 8.53
CA GLY A 76 4.23 -10.41 7.71
C GLY A 76 3.91 -10.79 6.27
N LEU A 77 3.33 -9.86 5.52
CA LEU A 77 3.05 -10.07 4.10
C LEU A 77 3.80 -9.04 3.28
N VAL A 78 4.44 -9.48 2.20
CA VAL A 78 5.01 -8.58 1.20
C VAL A 78 4.26 -8.81 -0.11
N SER A 79 3.72 -7.73 -0.66
CA SER A 79 3.08 -7.72 -1.97
C SER A 79 3.93 -6.90 -2.94
N VAL A 80 4.16 -7.43 -4.14
CA VAL A 80 4.89 -6.74 -5.20
C VAL A 80 3.96 -6.65 -6.40
N GLY A 81 3.69 -5.42 -6.84
CA GLY A 81 2.92 -5.10 -8.02
C GLY A 81 3.80 -4.47 -9.10
N LEU A 82 3.53 -4.81 -10.35
CA LEU A 82 4.09 -4.13 -11.51
C LEU A 82 3.01 -3.24 -12.11
N ARG A 83 3.33 -1.97 -12.36
CA ARG A 83 2.41 -0.99 -12.94
C ARG A 83 3.06 -0.31 -14.13
N LEU A 84 2.39 -0.36 -15.27
CA LEU A 84 2.75 0.35 -16.49
C LEU A 84 1.76 1.48 -16.69
N ASN A 85 2.24 2.71 -16.77
CA ASN A 85 1.40 3.86 -17.06
C ASN A 85 1.30 4.04 -18.58
N ILE A 86 0.21 3.51 -19.14
CA ILE A 86 -0.08 3.57 -20.58
C ILE A 86 -0.98 4.79 -20.79
N ASN A 87 -0.38 5.94 -21.11
CA ASN A 87 -1.13 7.09 -21.65
C ASN A 87 -1.76 6.73 -22.99
#